data_AF-A0A0S9KF56-F1
#
_entry.id   AF-A0A0S9KF56-F1
#
_cell.length_a   1.000
_cell.length_b   1.000
_cell.length_c   1.000
_cell.angle_alpha   90.00
_cell.angle_beta   90.00
_cell.angle_gamma   90.00
#
_symmetry.space_group_name_H-M   'P 1'
#
loop_
_entity.id
_entity.type
_entity.pdbx_description
1 polymer ?
#
loop_
_entity_poly.entity_id
_entity_poly.type
_entity_poly.pdbx_seq_one_letter_code
_entity_poly.pdbx_strand_id
1 'polypeptide(L)'
;MGRPNSPRLGDTSAFQIATRRDQFVHAAITFLVNRIASQHYRAYVTAVESIGADAITRQAAEAEAQAAPVVENRDYDLWTGFGSGVLRTHARSQCSGTPCCLHAPSDHPLTGSPMSWLDDRMMMERICEHGIHHPDPDDLDYKRRVLNPALYLAGDYETHDCDGCCVPSRIAIRWPFRRHRP
;
A
#
# COMPACT_ATOMS: atom_id res chain seq x y z
N MET A 1 -18.56 56.96 37.97
CA MET A 1 -17.21 56.34 37.95
C MET A 1 -17.06 55.50 39.21
N GLY A 2 -17.27 54.18 39.11
CA GLY A 2 -17.09 53.24 40.22
C GLY A 2 -15.79 52.45 40.02
N ARG A 3 -14.89 52.48 41.00
CA ARG A 3 -13.65 51.69 40.96
C ARG A 3 -13.97 50.21 41.23
N PRO A 4 -13.40 49.25 40.47
CA PRO A 4 -13.57 47.84 40.77
C PRO A 4 -12.76 47.43 42.00
N ASN A 5 -13.38 46.58 42.83
CA ASN A 5 -12.79 45.96 44.01
C ASN A 5 -11.64 45.02 43.63
N SER A 6 -10.50 45.16 44.31
CA SER A 6 -9.39 44.22 44.22
C SER A 6 -9.70 42.91 44.97
N PRO A 7 -9.33 41.73 44.44
CA PRO A 7 -9.58 40.45 45.11
C PRO A 7 -8.75 40.30 46.40
N ARG A 8 -9.33 39.70 47.44
CA ARG A 8 -8.67 39.42 48.72
C ARG A 8 -7.67 38.26 48.58
N LEU A 9 -6.46 38.47 49.10
CA LEU A 9 -5.41 37.46 49.30
C LEU A 9 -5.86 36.47 50.39
N GLY A 10 -6.37 35.30 50.01
CA GLY A 10 -6.80 34.26 50.96
C GLY A 10 -6.68 32.81 50.50
N ASP A 11 -6.69 32.53 49.19
CA ASP A 11 -6.86 31.16 48.68
C ASP A 11 -5.57 30.47 48.16
N THR A 12 -4.39 30.96 48.50
CA THR A 12 -3.13 30.39 47.97
C THR A 12 -2.71 29.08 48.64
N SER A 13 -3.16 28.76 49.86
CA SER A 13 -2.67 27.61 50.62
C SER A 13 -3.28 26.27 50.18
N ALA A 14 -4.57 26.21 49.88
CA ALA A 14 -5.24 24.97 49.45
C ALA A 14 -4.78 24.52 48.05
N PHE A 15 -4.58 25.47 47.13
CA PHE A 15 -4.08 25.19 45.79
C PHE A 15 -2.61 24.71 45.80
N GLN A 16 -1.78 25.28 46.68
CA GLN A 16 -0.39 24.85 46.87
C GLN A 16 -0.26 23.46 47.52
N ILE A 17 -1.20 23.08 48.38
CA ILE A 17 -1.23 21.74 48.99
C ILE A 17 -1.67 20.68 47.96
N ALA A 18 -2.68 20.97 47.15
CA ALA A 18 -3.15 20.06 46.10
C ALA A 18 -2.06 19.79 45.05
N THR A 19 -1.37 20.83 44.57
CA THR A 19 -0.27 20.69 43.59
C THR A 19 0.92 19.90 44.12
N ARG A 20 1.28 20.03 45.41
CA ARG A 20 2.35 19.23 46.02
C ARG A 20 1.98 17.76 46.16
N ARG A 21 0.71 17.45 46.45
CA ARG A 21 0.22 16.07 46.52
C ARG A 21 0.27 15.40 45.14
N ASP A 22 -0.12 16.11 44.08
CA ASP A 22 -0.09 15.59 42.72
C ASP A 22 1.34 15.36 42.21
N GLN A 23 2.26 16.28 42.53
CA GLN A 23 3.69 16.11 42.22
C GLN A 23 4.28 14.87 42.90
N PHE A 24 3.92 14.61 44.16
CA PHE A 24 4.39 13.44 44.89
C PHE A 24 3.85 12.13 44.30
N VAL A 25 2.55 12.07 43.96
CA VAL A 25 1.94 10.89 43.35
C VAL A 25 2.57 10.60 41.99
N HIS A 26 2.78 11.63 41.15
CA HIS A 26 3.43 11.46 39.86
C HIS A 26 4.85 10.91 40.00
N ALA A 27 5.66 11.49 40.89
CA ALA A 27 7.03 11.02 41.14
C ALA A 27 7.08 9.57 41.64
N ALA A 28 6.14 9.16 42.51
CA ALA A 28 6.05 7.80 43.01
C ALA A 28 5.68 6.78 41.90
N ILE A 29 4.72 7.14 41.03
CA ILE A 29 4.33 6.30 39.89
C ILE A 29 5.50 6.16 38.91
N THR A 30 6.16 7.25 38.54
CA THR A 30 7.33 7.22 37.64
C THR A 30 8.46 6.36 38.21
N PHE A 31 8.74 6.48 39.52
CA PHE A 31 9.74 5.64 40.18
C PHE A 31 9.39 4.15 40.13
N LEU A 32 8.13 3.79 40.44
CA LEU A 32 7.66 2.40 40.42
C LEU A 32 7.68 1.80 39.00
N VAL A 33 7.21 2.56 38.00
CA VAL A 33 7.23 2.13 36.59
C VAL A 33 8.66 1.91 36.12
N ASN A 34 9.58 2.83 36.41
CA ASN A 34 10.99 2.68 36.04
C ASN A 34 11.66 1.49 36.75
N ARG A 35 11.32 1.27 38.03
CA ARG A 35 11.83 0.13 38.81
C ARG A 35 11.35 -1.20 38.23
N ILE A 36 10.06 -1.34 37.94
CA ILE A 36 9.46 -2.55 37.36
C ILE A 36 10.00 -2.78 35.95
N ALA A 37 10.01 -1.75 35.09
CA ALA A 37 10.58 -1.82 33.75
C ALA A 37 12.05 -2.28 33.78
N SER A 38 12.84 -1.81 34.74
CA SER A 38 14.24 -2.24 34.90
C SER A 38 14.39 -3.70 35.33
N GLN A 39 13.44 -4.25 36.11
CA GLN A 39 13.47 -5.66 36.53
C GLN A 39 13.05 -6.59 35.39
N HIS A 40 11.99 -6.24 34.65
CA HIS A 40 11.56 -7.00 33.47
C HIS A 40 12.60 -6.97 32.36
N TYR A 41 13.23 -5.81 32.13
CA TYR A 41 14.31 -5.69 31.15
C TYR A 41 15.52 -6.55 31.52
N ARG A 42 15.92 -6.56 32.79
CA ARG A 42 17.00 -7.44 33.27
C ARG A 42 16.67 -8.92 33.10
N ALA A 43 15.45 -9.33 33.46
CA ALA A 43 15.00 -10.71 33.27
C ALA A 43 14.98 -11.11 31.79
N TYR A 44 14.55 -10.20 30.90
CA TYR A 44 14.58 -10.40 29.46
C TYR A 44 16.00 -10.56 28.91
N VAL A 45 16.93 -9.66 29.28
CA VAL A 45 18.32 -9.75 28.84
C VAL A 45 18.98 -11.04 29.31
N THR A 46 18.80 -11.43 30.57
CA THR A 46 19.30 -12.71 31.08
C THR A 46 18.68 -13.91 30.38
N ALA A 47 17.38 -13.86 30.03
CA ALA A 47 16.74 -14.93 29.27
C ALA A 47 17.33 -15.04 27.85
N VAL A 48 17.55 -13.92 27.17
CA VAL A 48 18.17 -13.88 25.84
C VAL A 48 19.62 -14.36 25.88
N GLU A 49 20.39 -14.00 26.91
CA GLU A 49 21.75 -14.51 27.11
C GLU A 49 21.78 -16.02 27.44
N SER A 50 20.75 -16.53 28.12
CA SER A 50 20.63 -17.96 28.46
C SER A 50 20.20 -18.84 27.29
N ILE A 51 19.55 -18.25 26.27
CA ILE A 51 19.35 -18.89 24.97
C ILE A 51 20.69 -18.75 24.24
N GLY A 52 21.63 -19.64 24.58
CA GLY A 52 23.00 -19.57 24.09
C GLY A 52 23.03 -19.40 22.56
N ALA A 53 23.74 -18.38 22.11
CA ALA A 53 23.91 -18.05 20.68
C ALA A 53 24.35 -19.28 19.85
N ASP A 54 25.04 -20.24 20.47
CA ASP A 54 25.47 -21.50 19.89
C ASP A 54 24.32 -22.46 19.53
N ALA A 55 23.18 -22.39 20.22
CA ALA A 55 21.99 -23.18 19.90
C ALA A 55 21.26 -22.62 18.68
N ILE A 56 21.15 -21.28 18.61
CA ILE A 56 20.56 -20.57 17.46
C ILE A 56 21.44 -20.79 16.21
N THR A 57 22.76 -20.70 16.36
CA THR A 57 23.70 -20.86 15.25
C THR A 57 23.69 -22.29 14.70
N ARG A 58 23.59 -23.31 15.56
CA ARG A 58 23.47 -24.71 15.12
C ARG A 58 22.14 -24.99 14.43
N GLN A 59 21.03 -24.47 14.95
CA GLN A 59 19.73 -24.60 14.27
C GLN A 59 19.73 -23.94 12.89
N ALA A 60 20.37 -22.77 12.76
CA ALA A 60 20.49 -22.09 11.47
C ALA A 60 21.33 -22.90 10.47
N ALA A 61 22.47 -23.43 10.90
CA ALA A 61 23.34 -24.25 10.04
C ALA A 61 22.71 -25.59 9.64
N GLU A 62 21.96 -26.23 10.54
CA GLU A 62 21.20 -27.45 10.24
C GLU A 62 20.06 -27.18 9.25
N ALA A 63 19.35 -26.05 9.39
CA ALA A 63 18.31 -25.63 8.45
C ALA A 63 18.87 -25.31 7.05
N GLU A 64 20.04 -24.68 6.99
CA GLU A 64 20.73 -24.38 5.72
C GLU A 64 21.23 -25.66 5.04
N ALA A 65 21.80 -26.60 5.79
CA ALA A 65 22.26 -27.88 5.26
C ALA A 65 21.12 -28.79 4.76
N GLN A 66 19.90 -28.59 5.28
CA GLN A 66 18.70 -29.33 4.89
C GLN A 66 17.89 -28.62 3.79
N ALA A 67 18.28 -27.40 3.40
CA ALA A 67 17.65 -26.71 2.29
C ALA A 67 18.03 -27.38 0.97
N ALA A 68 17.12 -28.19 0.42
CA ALA A 68 17.20 -28.66 -0.95
C ALA A 68 17.32 -27.46 -1.94
N PRO A 69 17.96 -27.63 -3.11
CA PRO A 69 18.01 -26.56 -4.10
C PRO A 69 16.58 -26.11 -4.42
N VAL A 70 16.33 -24.81 -4.24
CA VAL A 70 15.07 -24.19 -4.63
C VAL A 70 14.96 -24.29 -6.15
N VAL A 71 14.29 -25.32 -6.63
CA VAL A 71 13.81 -25.36 -8.01
C VAL A 71 12.72 -24.30 -8.06
N GLU A 72 13.07 -23.09 -8.49
CA GLU A 72 12.12 -21.99 -8.62
C GLU A 72 11.08 -22.32 -9.69
N ASN A 73 10.02 -23.01 -9.29
CA ASN A 73 8.76 -22.97 -10.02
C ASN A 73 8.17 -21.58 -9.74
N ARG A 74 8.58 -20.56 -10.51
CA ARG A 74 8.08 -19.21 -10.30
C ARG A 74 6.62 -19.18 -10.76
N ASP A 75 5.71 -19.22 -9.80
CA ASP A 75 4.27 -19.00 -9.99
C ASP A 75 3.93 -17.56 -10.46
N TYR A 76 4.92 -16.82 -10.98
CA TYR A 76 4.83 -15.43 -11.36
C TYR A 76 5.72 -15.10 -12.55
N ASP A 77 5.25 -14.18 -13.39
CA ASP A 77 6.03 -13.58 -14.48
C ASP A 77 6.50 -12.17 -14.10
N LEU A 78 7.60 -11.73 -14.71
CA LEU A 78 8.14 -10.38 -14.54
C LEU A 78 8.00 -9.62 -15.85
N TRP A 79 7.24 -8.54 -15.83
CA TRP A 79 7.01 -7.68 -16.98
C TRP A 79 7.76 -6.37 -16.85
N THR A 80 8.38 -5.94 -17.94
CA THR A 80 9.13 -4.69 -18.05
C THR A 80 8.57 -3.84 -19.19
N GLY A 81 8.87 -2.54 -19.22
CA GLY A 81 8.48 -1.68 -20.34
C GLY A 81 7.22 -0.83 -20.15
N PHE A 82 6.66 -0.78 -18.94
CA PHE A 82 5.54 0.12 -18.57
C PHE A 82 6.00 1.39 -17.84
N GLY A 83 7.30 1.70 -17.91
CA GLY A 83 7.98 2.74 -17.12
C GLY A 83 9.37 2.28 -16.68
N SER A 84 9.86 2.78 -15.54
CA SER A 84 11.15 2.35 -14.95
C SER A 84 11.04 1.13 -14.02
N GLY A 85 9.84 0.56 -13.86
CA GLY A 85 9.55 -0.52 -12.93
C GLY A 85 9.49 -1.92 -13.56
N VAL A 86 9.56 -2.93 -12.70
CA VAL A 86 9.25 -4.32 -13.04
C VAL A 86 7.93 -4.68 -12.35
N LEU A 87 6.95 -5.16 -13.11
CA LEU A 87 5.71 -5.69 -12.57
C LEU A 87 5.83 -7.19 -12.35
N ARG A 88 5.43 -7.64 -11.16
CA ARG A 88 5.26 -9.05 -10.86
C ARG A 88 3.81 -9.44 -11.11
N THR A 89 3.58 -10.38 -12.02
CA THR A 89 2.25 -10.83 -12.44
C THR A 89 2.09 -12.32 -12.16
N HIS A 90 0.89 -12.86 -12.29
CA HIS A 90 0.71 -14.31 -12.31
C HIS A 90 1.51 -14.96 -13.45
N ALA A 91 1.89 -16.22 -13.32
CA ALA A 91 2.50 -16.97 -14.42
C ALA A 91 1.49 -17.19 -15.56
N ARG A 92 1.94 -17.16 -16.83
CA ARG A 92 1.09 -17.42 -18.01
C ARG A 92 0.18 -18.65 -17.92
N SER A 93 0.62 -19.72 -17.24
CA SER A 93 -0.18 -20.93 -17.02
C SER A 93 -1.48 -20.68 -16.22
N GLN A 94 -1.50 -19.63 -15.39
CA GLN A 94 -2.63 -19.27 -14.53
C GLN A 94 -3.71 -18.47 -15.26
N CYS A 95 -3.48 -18.07 -16.52
CA CYS A 95 -4.45 -17.32 -17.32
C CYS A 95 -5.74 -18.08 -17.62
N SER A 96 -5.79 -19.40 -17.38
CA SER A 96 -7.01 -20.24 -17.34
C SER A 96 -8.03 -20.04 -18.48
N GLY A 97 -7.59 -19.61 -19.66
CA GLY A 97 -8.46 -19.29 -20.79
C GLY A 97 -9.30 -18.02 -20.64
N THR A 98 -9.09 -17.22 -19.59
CA THR A 98 -9.71 -15.90 -19.41
C THR A 98 -8.86 -14.79 -20.03
N PRO A 99 -9.48 -13.72 -20.53
CA PRO A 99 -8.73 -12.56 -21.01
C PRO A 99 -7.82 -11.99 -19.93
N CYS A 100 -6.60 -11.68 -20.34
CA CYS A 100 -5.56 -11.07 -19.53
C CYS A 100 -4.77 -10.09 -20.40
N CYS A 101 -4.73 -8.83 -20.00
CA CYS A 101 -4.09 -7.73 -20.74
C CYS A 101 -2.62 -8.00 -21.15
N LEU A 102 -1.93 -8.87 -20.40
CA LEU A 102 -0.52 -9.23 -20.60
C LEU A 102 -0.33 -10.51 -21.42
N HIS A 103 -0.99 -11.60 -21.04
CA HIS A 103 -0.72 -12.92 -21.61
C HIS A 103 -1.66 -13.31 -22.75
N ALA A 104 -2.91 -12.85 -22.70
CA ALA A 104 -3.99 -13.24 -23.61
C ALA A 104 -5.02 -12.10 -23.71
N PRO A 105 -4.64 -10.95 -24.30
CA PRO A 105 -5.55 -9.82 -24.35
C PRO A 105 -6.75 -10.13 -25.24
N SER A 106 -7.94 -9.64 -24.86
CA SER A 106 -9.14 -9.78 -25.68
C SER A 106 -9.05 -8.91 -26.94
N ASP A 107 -9.94 -9.17 -27.90
CA ASP A 107 -10.08 -8.35 -29.10
C ASP A 107 -10.87 -7.08 -28.76
N HIS A 108 -10.15 -5.98 -28.49
CA HIS A 108 -10.72 -4.66 -28.24
C HIS A 108 -9.93 -3.59 -29.03
N PRO A 109 -10.50 -2.40 -29.28
CA PRO A 109 -9.87 -1.37 -30.13
C PRO A 109 -8.46 -0.93 -29.69
N LEU A 110 -8.12 -1.14 -28.42
CA LEU A 110 -6.85 -0.73 -27.82
C LEU A 110 -5.86 -1.88 -27.58
N THR A 111 -6.15 -3.12 -28.00
CA THR A 111 -5.29 -4.29 -27.73
C THR A 111 -3.84 -4.09 -28.18
N GLY A 112 -3.62 -3.38 -29.29
CA GLY A 112 -2.28 -3.07 -29.82
C GLY A 112 -1.65 -1.78 -29.29
N SER A 113 -2.36 -1.04 -28.44
CA SER A 113 -1.86 0.23 -27.90
C SER A 113 -0.79 -0.01 -26.83
N PRO A 114 0.21 0.89 -26.70
CA PRO A 114 1.18 0.86 -25.61
C PRO A 114 0.49 0.77 -24.25
N MET A 115 1.11 0.06 -23.33
CA MET A 115 0.59 -0.13 -21.98
C MET A 115 1.35 0.72 -20.96
N SER A 116 0.66 1.15 -19.91
CA SER A 116 1.24 1.82 -18.74
C SER A 116 0.65 1.25 -17.47
N TRP A 117 1.46 1.18 -16.41
CA TRP A 117 0.97 0.83 -15.08
C TRP A 117 0.73 2.10 -14.28
N LEU A 118 -0.48 2.24 -13.76
CA LEU A 118 -0.83 3.33 -12.87
C LEU A 118 -0.79 2.83 -11.43
N ASP A 119 0.31 3.13 -10.74
CA ASP A 119 0.62 2.61 -9.40
C ASP A 119 -0.43 3.01 -8.36
N ASP A 120 -0.85 4.28 -8.38
CA ASP A 120 -1.83 4.81 -7.41
C ASP A 120 -3.18 4.07 -7.44
N ARG A 121 -3.60 3.59 -8.62
CA ARG A 121 -4.87 2.85 -8.81
C ARG A 121 -4.65 1.34 -8.98
N MET A 122 -3.40 0.90 -8.96
CA MET A 122 -2.98 -0.49 -9.18
C MET A 122 -3.63 -1.09 -10.43
N MET A 123 -3.62 -0.37 -11.55
CA MET A 123 -4.34 -0.75 -12.78
C MET A 123 -3.49 -0.62 -14.03
N MET A 124 -3.82 -1.42 -15.03
CA MET A 124 -3.23 -1.32 -16.36
C MET A 124 -4.01 -0.34 -17.23
N GLU A 125 -3.28 0.49 -17.95
CA GLU A 125 -3.81 1.44 -18.93
C GLU A 125 -3.27 1.16 -20.33
N ARG A 126 -4.04 1.58 -21.33
CA ARG A 126 -3.67 1.65 -22.75
C ARG A 126 -3.55 3.10 -23.16
N ILE A 127 -2.45 3.46 -23.80
CA ILE A 127 -2.20 4.79 -24.34
C ILE A 127 -2.66 4.82 -25.80
N CYS A 128 -3.75 5.50 -26.11
CA CYS A 128 -4.25 5.56 -27.48
C CYS A 128 -3.33 6.37 -28.40
N GLU A 129 -3.58 6.35 -29.71
CA GLU A 129 -2.80 7.11 -30.70
C GLU A 129 -2.82 8.63 -30.49
N HIS A 130 -3.82 9.15 -29.75
CA HIS A 130 -3.93 10.56 -29.39
C HIS A 130 -3.13 10.92 -28.13
N GLY A 131 -2.52 9.93 -27.47
CA GLY A 131 -1.74 10.08 -26.24
C GLY A 131 -2.57 10.13 -24.97
N ILE A 132 -3.83 9.70 -25.01
CA ILE A 132 -4.73 9.64 -23.86
C ILE A 132 -4.64 8.25 -23.23
N HIS A 133 -4.63 8.22 -21.89
CA HIS A 133 -4.59 7.00 -21.11
C HIS A 133 -6.01 6.50 -20.86
N HIS A 134 -6.26 5.25 -21.24
CA HIS A 134 -7.54 4.57 -21.04
C HIS A 134 -7.35 3.33 -20.17
N PRO A 135 -8.28 3.02 -19.26
CA PRO A 135 -8.28 1.74 -18.55
C PRO A 135 -8.22 0.56 -19.53
N ASP A 136 -7.38 -0.42 -19.27
CA ASP A 136 -7.34 -1.65 -20.05
C ASP A 136 -8.64 -2.47 -19.80
N PRO A 137 -9.40 -2.83 -20.85
CA PRO A 137 -10.65 -3.58 -20.70
C PRO A 137 -10.50 -4.95 -20.02
N ASP A 138 -9.40 -5.67 -20.25
CA ASP A 138 -9.17 -6.99 -19.65
C ASP A 138 -8.79 -6.89 -18.17
N ASP A 139 -8.02 -5.86 -17.79
CA ASP A 139 -7.71 -5.58 -16.39
C ASP A 139 -8.98 -5.20 -15.61
N LEU A 140 -9.83 -4.34 -16.20
CA LEU A 140 -11.14 -4.01 -15.62
C LEU A 140 -12.02 -5.25 -15.47
N ASP A 141 -12.11 -6.08 -16.51
CA ASP A 141 -12.94 -7.30 -16.46
C ASP A 141 -12.43 -8.28 -15.41
N TYR A 142 -11.10 -8.44 -15.26
CA TYR A 142 -10.52 -9.21 -14.17
C TYR A 142 -10.92 -8.65 -12.80
N LYS A 143 -10.74 -7.35 -12.57
CA LYS A 143 -11.07 -6.68 -11.30
C LYS A 143 -12.55 -6.82 -10.95
N ARG A 144 -13.46 -6.68 -11.92
CA ARG A 144 -14.91 -6.90 -11.72
C ARG A 144 -15.22 -8.31 -11.24
N ARG A 145 -14.47 -9.32 -11.69
CA ARG A 145 -14.67 -10.74 -11.31
C ARG A 145 -14.07 -11.07 -9.96
N VAL A 146 -12.88 -10.57 -9.65
CA VAL A 146 -12.10 -11.04 -8.48
C VAL A 146 -12.19 -10.14 -7.26
N LEU A 147 -12.45 -8.84 -7.43
CA LEU A 147 -12.57 -7.92 -6.32
C LEU A 147 -13.97 -8.03 -5.70
N ASN A 148 -14.02 -7.88 -4.38
CA ASN A 148 -15.28 -7.78 -3.67
C ASN A 148 -16.09 -6.58 -4.24
N PRO A 149 -17.39 -6.70 -4.53
CA PRO A 149 -18.20 -5.58 -5.01
C PRO A 149 -18.17 -4.34 -4.10
N ALA A 150 -17.94 -4.50 -2.79
CA ALA A 150 -17.74 -3.39 -1.86
C ALA A 150 -16.40 -2.65 -2.03
N LEU A 151 -15.42 -3.27 -2.71
CA LEU A 151 -14.10 -2.71 -3.02
C LEU A 151 -13.98 -2.28 -4.48
N TYR A 152 -14.79 -2.85 -5.38
CA TYR A 152 -14.89 -2.41 -6.77
C TYR A 152 -15.97 -1.34 -6.92
N LEU A 153 -15.58 -0.08 -6.73
CA LEU A 153 -16.43 1.05 -7.07
C LEU A 153 -16.17 1.41 -8.54
N ALA A 154 -17.15 1.18 -9.42
CA ALA A 154 -17.00 1.44 -10.86
C ALA A 154 -16.53 2.87 -11.16
N GLY A 155 -16.95 3.84 -10.35
CA GLY A 155 -16.49 5.24 -10.45
C GLY A 155 -14.96 5.40 -10.31
N ASP A 156 -14.31 4.54 -9.52
CA ASP A 156 -12.89 4.62 -9.20
C ASP A 156 -12.00 3.93 -10.23
N TYR A 157 -12.55 3.17 -11.18
CA TYR A 157 -11.79 2.43 -12.19
C TYR A 157 -12.21 2.78 -13.62
N GLU A 158 -13.51 2.94 -13.87
CA GLU A 158 -14.07 3.04 -15.21
C GLU A 158 -14.22 4.48 -15.69
N THR A 159 -14.31 5.44 -14.76
CA THR A 159 -14.34 6.87 -15.11
C THR A 159 -12.96 7.28 -15.62
N HIS A 160 -12.91 7.80 -16.84
CA HIS A 160 -11.70 8.32 -17.48
C HIS A 160 -12.06 9.32 -18.57
N ASP A 161 -11.11 10.18 -18.93
CA ASP A 161 -11.25 11.05 -20.09
C ASP A 161 -11.18 10.20 -21.36
N CYS A 162 -12.25 10.19 -22.15
CA CYS A 162 -12.35 9.38 -23.36
C CYS A 162 -12.53 10.26 -24.59
N ASP A 163 -11.71 10.01 -25.61
CA ASP A 163 -11.76 10.66 -26.93
C ASP A 163 -12.57 9.86 -27.96
N GLY A 164 -13.15 8.74 -27.54
CA GLY A 164 -13.92 7.83 -28.39
C GLY A 164 -13.11 6.70 -29.05
N CYS A 165 -11.83 6.52 -28.74
CA CYS A 165 -11.04 5.41 -29.31
C CYS A 165 -11.36 4.04 -28.68
N CYS A 166 -12.00 4.02 -27.51
CA CYS A 166 -12.33 2.78 -26.79
C CYS A 166 -13.53 2.02 -27.35
N VAL A 167 -14.33 2.65 -28.22
CA VAL A 167 -15.54 2.01 -28.79
C VAL A 167 -15.23 1.31 -30.11
N PRO A 168 -15.81 0.12 -30.38
CA PRO A 168 -15.67 -0.53 -31.67
C PRO A 168 -16.14 0.39 -32.80
N SER A 169 -15.31 0.52 -33.84
CA SER A 169 -15.47 1.44 -34.97
C SER A 169 -16.66 1.08 -35.87
N ARG A 170 -17.89 1.35 -35.41
CA ARG A 170 -19.06 1.50 -36.29
C ARG A 170 -19.46 2.95 -36.52
N ILE A 171 -18.87 3.89 -35.80
CA ILE A 171 -19.08 5.32 -36.00
C ILE A 171 -17.72 6.01 -35.90
N ALA A 172 -16.96 5.99 -37.00
CA ALA A 172 -15.80 6.87 -37.13
C ALA A 172 -16.31 8.32 -37.23
N ILE A 173 -16.56 8.96 -36.09
CA ILE A 173 -16.77 10.40 -36.07
C ILE A 173 -15.39 10.99 -36.35
N ARG A 174 -15.14 11.30 -37.62
CA ARG A 174 -13.96 12.01 -38.09
C ARG A 174 -13.99 13.41 -37.49
N TRP A 175 -13.47 13.58 -36.27
CA TRP A 175 -13.38 14.87 -35.61
C TRP A 175 -12.30 15.71 -36.29
N PRO A 176 -12.59 16.96 -36.71
CA PRO A 176 -11.67 17.74 -37.52
C PRO A 176 -10.69 18.51 -36.63
N PHE A 177 -9.78 17.81 -35.94
CA PHE A 177 -8.59 18.45 -35.39
C PHE A 177 -7.34 17.86 -36.03
N ARG A 178 -7.06 18.32 -37.25
CA ARG A 178 -5.69 18.35 -37.77
C ARG A 178 -4.89 19.22 -36.82
N ARG A 179 -4.07 18.62 -35.95
CA ARG A 179 -2.97 19.36 -35.35
C ARG A 179 -2.00 19.68 -36.49
N HIS A 180 -1.98 20.93 -36.93
CA HIS A 180 -0.82 21.45 -37.65
C HIS A 180 0.39 21.26 -36.72
N ARG A 181 1.26 20.31 -37.06
CA ARG A 181 2.64 20.35 -36.55
C ARG A 181 3.33 21.55 -37.22
N PRO A 182 4.09 22.37 -36.48
CA PRO A 182 5.05 23.29 -37.08
C PRO A 182 6.15 22.52 -37.82
#